data_AF-A0A7S1T2H1-F1
#
_entry.id   AF-A0A7S1T2H1-F1
#
_cell.length_a   1.000
_cell.length_b   1.000
_cell.length_c   1.000
_cell.angle_alpha   90.00
_cell.angle_beta   90.00
_cell.angle_gamma   90.00
#
_symmetry.space_group_name_H-M   'P 1'
#
loop_
_entity.id
_entity.type
_entity.pdbx_description
1 polymer ?
#
loop_
_entity_poly.entity_id
_entity_poly.type
_entity_poly.pdbx_seq_one_letter_code
_entity_poly.pdbx_strand_id
1 'polypeptide(L)'
;EFGSVVIHGDKAQHERDAALAAFSRGDAPLMFATDVAARGLDIKGVTHVMNFDMARDVESYVHRIGRTGRAGELGEAVTFWNPDYDKECTPALCKIARSAGQEVPEWLAKHERSKATKSWRVDKAEAALAAAVVPAS
;
A
#
# COMPACT_ATOMS: atom_id res chain seq x y z
N GLU A 1 3.73 21.68 -14.30
CA GLU A 1 4.43 20.37 -14.27
C GLU A 1 4.72 20.04 -12.81
N PHE A 2 4.54 18.78 -12.39
CA PHE A 2 4.83 18.36 -11.01
C PHE A 2 6.17 17.64 -10.98
N GLY A 3 7.03 17.98 -10.01
CA GLY A 3 8.29 17.27 -9.81
C GLY A 3 8.05 15.81 -9.41
N SER A 4 8.81 14.88 -9.99
CA SER A 4 8.69 13.46 -9.67
C SER A 4 10.03 12.75 -9.57
N VAL A 5 10.09 11.71 -8.74
CA VAL A 5 11.25 10.82 -8.59
C VAL A 5 10.83 9.35 -8.69
N VAL A 6 11.80 8.47 -8.97
CA VAL A 6 11.56 7.03 -9.12
C VAL A 6 12.54 6.24 -8.25
N ILE A 7 12.03 5.23 -7.55
CA ILE A 7 12.83 4.30 -6.74
C ILE A 7 12.53 2.85 -7.17
N HIS A 8 13.52 2.17 -7.72
CA HIS A 8 13.45 0.75 -8.09
C HIS A 8 14.78 0.04 -7.78
N GLY A 9 14.81 -1.29 -7.90
CA GLY A 9 15.95 -2.11 -7.47
C GLY A 9 17.24 -1.91 -8.27
N ASP A 10 17.15 -1.37 -9.49
CA ASP A 10 18.31 -1.13 -10.35
C ASP A 10 18.97 0.23 -10.10
N LYS A 11 18.41 1.06 -9.20
CA LYS A 11 19.02 2.32 -8.75
C LYS A 11 20.11 2.05 -7.73
N ALA A 12 21.25 2.71 -7.90
CA ALA A 12 22.30 2.69 -6.89
C ALA A 12 21.80 3.36 -5.59
N GLN A 13 22.36 2.97 -4.44
CA GLN A 13 21.92 3.47 -3.13
C GLN A 13 21.92 5.01 -3.06
N HIS A 14 22.96 5.65 -3.57
CA HIS A 14 23.07 7.11 -3.57
C HIS A 14 21.97 7.79 -4.42
N GLU A 15 21.53 7.16 -5.51
CA GLU A 15 20.42 7.67 -6.32
C GLU A 15 19.09 7.54 -5.56
N ARG A 16 18.89 6.43 -4.84
CA ARG A 16 17.71 6.22 -3.98
C ARG A 16 17.67 7.27 -2.88
N ASP A 17 18.78 7.53 -2.23
CA ASP A 17 18.89 8.51 -1.15
C ASP A 17 18.62 9.94 -1.66
N ALA A 18 19.15 10.29 -2.84
CA ALA A 18 18.88 11.58 -3.48
C ALA A 18 17.39 11.76 -3.84
N ALA A 19 16.76 10.72 -4.40
CA ALA A 19 15.33 10.71 -4.71
C ALA A 19 14.47 10.88 -3.45
N LEU A 20 14.77 10.12 -2.39
CA LEU A 20 14.07 10.23 -1.09
C LEU A 20 14.22 11.62 -0.48
N ALA A 21 15.40 12.21 -0.56
CA ALA A 21 15.65 13.54 -0.03
C ALA A 21 14.86 14.60 -0.82
N ALA A 22 14.80 14.51 -2.15
CA ALA A 22 13.99 15.42 -2.98
C ALA A 22 12.49 15.26 -2.69
N PHE A 23 11.99 14.03 -2.51
CA PHE A 23 10.60 13.77 -2.13
C PHE A 23 10.29 14.34 -0.74
N SER A 24 11.14 14.06 0.26
CA SER A 24 10.94 14.48 1.65
C SER A 24 11.01 16.01 1.82
N ARG A 25 11.78 16.71 0.99
CA ARG A 25 11.83 18.20 0.98
C ARG A 25 10.66 18.83 0.22
N GLY A 26 9.89 18.06 -0.55
CA GLY A 26 8.81 18.56 -1.39
C GLY A 26 9.26 19.09 -2.76
N ASP A 27 10.56 19.00 -3.09
CA ASP A 27 11.10 19.40 -4.41
C ASP A 27 10.50 18.53 -5.53
N ALA A 28 10.20 17.27 -5.22
CA ALA A 28 9.55 16.31 -6.10
C ALA A 28 8.42 15.59 -5.35
N PRO A 29 7.19 16.15 -5.29
CA PRO A 29 6.11 15.64 -4.44
C PRO A 29 5.50 14.31 -4.90
N LEU A 30 5.91 13.79 -6.08
CA LEU A 30 5.45 12.51 -6.60
C LEU A 30 6.60 11.50 -6.59
N MET A 31 6.40 10.34 -5.97
CA MET A 31 7.38 9.25 -5.97
C MET A 31 6.76 7.98 -6.52
N PHE A 32 7.38 7.41 -7.56
CA PHE A 32 7.03 6.12 -8.12
C PHE A 32 7.97 5.05 -7.56
N ALA A 33 7.43 3.94 -7.06
CA ALA A 33 8.25 2.89 -6.46
C ALA A 33 7.70 1.48 -6.72
N THR A 34 8.61 0.50 -6.73
CA THR A 34 8.25 -0.93 -6.67
C THR A 34 8.48 -1.49 -5.27
N ASP A 35 7.75 -2.55 -4.89
CA ASP A 35 7.80 -3.15 -3.55
C ASP A 35 9.21 -3.48 -3.06
N VAL A 36 10.03 -4.04 -3.96
CA VAL A 36 11.39 -4.48 -3.64
C VAL A 36 12.24 -3.29 -3.22
N ALA A 37 12.08 -2.15 -3.88
CA ALA A 37 12.90 -0.97 -3.64
C ALA A 37 12.39 -0.10 -2.48
N ALA A 38 11.14 -0.29 -2.04
CA ALA A 38 10.55 0.46 -0.93
C ALA A 38 10.75 -0.20 0.44
N ARG A 39 11.02 -1.52 0.51
CA ARG A 39 11.23 -2.22 1.79
C ARG A 39 12.42 -1.62 2.57
N GLY A 40 12.23 -1.44 3.87
CA GLY A 40 13.26 -0.88 4.77
C GLY A 40 13.49 0.63 4.68
N LEU A 41 12.83 1.34 3.76
CA LEU A 41 12.87 2.80 3.73
C LEU A 41 11.86 3.37 4.73
N ASP A 42 12.27 4.29 5.61
CA ASP A 42 11.33 5.10 6.39
C ASP A 42 11.04 6.40 5.63
N ILE A 43 9.85 6.48 5.05
CA ILE A 43 9.42 7.62 4.23
C ILE A 43 8.39 8.39 5.04
N LYS A 44 8.80 9.55 5.55
CA LYS A 44 7.96 10.41 6.40
C LYS A 44 7.13 11.35 5.55
N GLY A 45 5.98 11.76 6.09
CA GLY A 45 5.13 12.79 5.46
C GLY A 45 4.38 12.34 4.21
N VAL A 46 4.25 11.03 3.96
CA VAL A 46 3.39 10.52 2.89
C VAL A 46 1.93 10.74 3.29
N THR A 47 1.23 11.58 2.55
CA THR A 47 -0.20 11.85 2.75
C THR A 47 -1.09 10.89 1.96
N HIS A 48 -0.63 10.49 0.77
CA HIS A 48 -1.38 9.63 -0.14
C HIS A 48 -0.54 8.47 -0.64
N VAL A 49 -1.13 7.28 -0.67
CA VAL A 49 -0.59 6.08 -1.32
C VAL A 49 -1.49 5.70 -2.47
N MET A 50 -0.93 5.58 -3.67
CA MET A 50 -1.65 5.14 -4.87
C MET A 50 -1.12 3.77 -5.28
N ASN A 51 -1.92 2.71 -5.09
CA ASN A 51 -1.63 1.39 -5.63
C ASN A 51 -2.10 1.34 -7.07
N PHE A 52 -1.19 1.66 -8.01
CA PHE A 52 -1.48 1.61 -9.44
C PHE A 52 -1.75 0.17 -9.92
N ASP A 53 -0.91 -0.77 -9.47
CA ASP A 53 -1.12 -2.20 -9.64
C ASP A 53 -1.43 -2.83 -8.28
N MET A 54 -2.32 -3.82 -8.27
CA MET A 54 -2.60 -4.62 -7.08
C MET A 54 -1.32 -5.27 -6.55
N ALA A 55 -1.19 -5.34 -5.21
CA ALA A 55 -0.03 -5.98 -4.60
C ALA A 55 0.01 -7.48 -4.90
N ARG A 56 1.21 -8.07 -4.87
CA ARG A 56 1.39 -9.50 -5.13
C ARG A 56 0.81 -10.40 -4.04
N ASP A 57 0.76 -9.87 -2.82
CA ASP A 57 0.27 -10.53 -1.62
C ASP A 57 -0.29 -9.50 -0.64
N VAL A 58 -1.06 -10.00 0.33
CA VAL A 58 -1.75 -9.16 1.30
C VAL A 58 -0.80 -8.43 2.26
N GLU A 59 0.34 -9.03 2.59
CA GLU A 59 1.35 -8.42 3.47
C GLU A 59 1.96 -7.19 2.79
N SER A 60 2.30 -7.31 1.50
CA SER A 60 2.79 -6.20 0.69
C SER A 60 1.73 -5.12 0.53
N TYR A 61 0.45 -5.48 0.35
CA TYR A 61 -0.65 -4.50 0.32
C TYR A 61 -0.71 -3.69 1.63
N VAL A 62 -0.73 -4.36 2.79
CA VAL A 62 -0.77 -3.70 4.10
C VAL A 62 0.47 -2.83 4.32
N HIS A 63 1.65 -3.29 3.93
CA HIS A 63 2.88 -2.49 4.00
C HIS A 63 2.86 -1.25 3.11
N ARG A 64 2.23 -1.34 1.91
CA ARG A 64 2.08 -0.19 1.01
C ARG A 64 1.17 0.87 1.62
N ILE A 65 -0.04 0.48 2.07
CA ILE A 65 -0.98 1.45 2.64
C ILE A 65 -0.48 2.01 3.98
N GLY A 66 0.31 1.25 4.74
CA GLY A 66 0.98 1.71 5.98
C GLY A 66 2.13 2.72 5.78
N ARG A 67 2.32 3.20 4.54
CA ARG A 67 3.22 4.34 4.25
C ARG A 67 2.59 5.68 4.59
N THR A 68 1.26 5.78 4.54
CA THR A 68 0.53 6.98 4.95
C THR A 68 -0.07 6.81 6.36
N GLY A 69 -0.64 7.87 6.93
CA GLY A 69 -1.38 7.82 8.18
C GLY A 69 -0.54 7.54 9.43
N ARG A 70 0.71 8.06 9.46
CA ARG A 70 1.66 7.86 10.56
C ARG A 70 1.66 9.04 11.54
N ALA A 71 2.11 8.79 12.78
CA ALA A 71 2.28 9.81 13.81
C ALA A 71 1.00 10.59 14.17
N GLY A 72 -0.16 9.95 14.08
CA GLY A 72 -1.46 10.58 14.38
C GLY A 72 -2.05 11.41 13.24
N GLU A 73 -1.32 11.56 12.14
CA GLU A 73 -1.82 12.22 10.93
C GLU A 73 -2.79 11.31 10.17
N LEU A 74 -3.77 11.93 9.51
CA LEU A 74 -4.66 11.23 8.57
C LEU A 74 -3.92 10.97 7.25
N GLY A 75 -4.28 9.87 6.61
CA GLY A 75 -3.68 9.44 5.37
C GLY A 75 -4.68 8.71 4.48
N GLU A 76 -4.55 8.84 3.17
CA GLU A 76 -5.41 8.16 2.21
C GLU A 76 -4.64 7.14 1.37
N ALA A 77 -5.24 5.97 1.20
CA ALA A 77 -4.72 4.94 0.30
C ALA A 77 -5.80 4.58 -0.73
N VAL A 78 -5.48 4.79 -2.01
CA VAL A 78 -6.34 4.47 -3.14
C VAL A 78 -5.73 3.31 -3.91
N THR A 79 -6.57 2.33 -4.26
CA THR A 79 -6.13 1.15 -4.99
C THR A 79 -6.95 0.97 -6.25
N PHE A 80 -6.25 0.84 -7.37
CA PHE A 80 -6.89 0.40 -8.61
C PHE A 80 -7.09 -1.11 -8.56
N TRP A 81 -8.32 -1.52 -8.82
CA TRP A 81 -8.76 -2.91 -8.79
C TRP A 81 -9.56 -3.20 -10.06
N ASN A 82 -9.31 -4.33 -10.68
CA ASN A 82 -10.00 -4.77 -11.89
C ASN A 82 -10.63 -6.16 -11.69
N PRO A 83 -11.93 -6.35 -11.94
CA PRO A 83 -12.59 -7.65 -11.78
C PRO A 83 -12.01 -8.77 -12.64
N ASP A 84 -11.36 -8.44 -13.75
CA ASP A 84 -10.83 -9.42 -14.70
C ASP A 84 -9.63 -10.18 -14.12
N TYR A 85 -8.81 -9.55 -13.28
CA TYR A 85 -7.57 -10.13 -12.75
C TYR A 85 -7.34 -9.96 -11.24
N ASP A 86 -8.05 -9.07 -10.54
CA ASP A 86 -7.88 -8.82 -9.09
C ASP A 86 -8.98 -9.46 -8.22
N LYS A 87 -9.94 -10.18 -8.79
CA LYS A 87 -11.07 -10.75 -8.04
C LYS A 87 -10.64 -11.63 -6.86
N GLU A 88 -9.50 -12.31 -6.98
CA GLU A 88 -9.01 -13.28 -5.98
C GLU A 88 -8.49 -12.60 -4.70
N CYS A 89 -8.13 -11.31 -4.74
CA CYS A 89 -7.75 -10.55 -3.54
C CYS A 89 -8.94 -9.95 -2.80
N THR A 90 -10.10 -9.86 -3.45
CA THR A 90 -11.31 -9.21 -2.91
C THR A 90 -11.73 -9.67 -1.51
N PRO A 91 -11.74 -10.99 -1.19
CA PRO A 91 -12.14 -11.42 0.15
C PRO A 91 -11.27 -10.80 1.25
N ALA A 92 -9.96 -10.70 1.01
CA ALA A 92 -9.01 -10.09 1.92
C ALA A 92 -9.15 -8.55 1.96
N LEU A 93 -9.36 -7.90 0.81
CA LEU A 93 -9.60 -6.45 0.75
C LEU A 93 -10.86 -6.05 1.53
N CYS A 94 -11.96 -6.77 1.35
CA CYS A 94 -13.21 -6.54 2.10
C CYS A 94 -12.98 -6.71 3.61
N LYS A 95 -12.22 -7.73 4.02
CA LYS A 95 -11.85 -7.91 5.43
C LYS A 95 -11.01 -6.74 5.94
N ILE A 96 -10.02 -6.28 5.18
CA ILE A 96 -9.16 -5.15 5.56
C ILE A 96 -9.97 -3.87 5.73
N ALA A 97 -10.80 -3.53 4.75
CA ALA A 97 -11.65 -2.35 4.79
C ALA A 97 -12.55 -2.36 6.03
N ARG A 98 -13.26 -3.46 6.29
CA ARG A 98 -14.15 -3.57 7.46
C ARG A 98 -13.41 -3.52 8.80
N SER A 99 -12.25 -4.18 8.90
CA SER A 99 -11.42 -4.10 10.11
C SER A 99 -10.92 -2.68 10.37
N ALA A 100 -10.74 -1.88 9.32
CA ALA A 100 -10.40 -0.46 9.41
C ALA A 100 -11.63 0.46 9.58
N GLY A 101 -12.84 -0.09 9.71
CA GLY A 101 -14.08 0.69 9.84
C GLY A 101 -14.55 1.36 8.54
N GLN A 102 -14.00 0.97 7.38
CA GLN A 102 -14.39 1.49 6.08
C GLN A 102 -15.61 0.74 5.53
N GLU A 103 -16.43 1.45 4.77
CA GLU A 103 -17.52 0.84 4.00
C GLU A 103 -16.97 0.09 2.79
N VAL A 104 -17.51 -1.11 2.53
CA VAL A 104 -17.16 -1.90 1.34
C VAL A 104 -18.17 -1.60 0.24
N PRO A 105 -17.76 -1.02 -0.90
CA PRO A 105 -18.66 -0.74 -1.99
C PRO A 105 -19.32 -2.00 -2.54
N GLU A 106 -20.59 -1.91 -2.96
CA GLU A 106 -21.37 -3.05 -3.45
C GLU A 106 -20.71 -3.72 -4.67
N TRP A 107 -20.10 -2.93 -5.56
CA TRP A 107 -19.39 -3.44 -6.73
C TRP A 107 -18.21 -4.34 -6.37
N LEU A 108 -17.53 -4.09 -5.25
CA LEU A 108 -16.44 -4.92 -4.74
C LEU A 108 -17.00 -6.12 -3.96
N ALA A 109 -18.00 -5.89 -3.11
CA ALA A 109 -18.62 -6.93 -2.28
C ALA A 109 -19.19 -8.10 -3.10
N LYS A 110 -19.64 -7.86 -4.35
CA LYS A 110 -20.08 -8.91 -5.30
C LYS A 110 -19.03 -10.00 -5.52
N HIS A 111 -17.75 -9.67 -5.38
CA HIS A 111 -16.63 -10.58 -5.60
C HIS A 111 -16.03 -11.15 -4.29
N GLU A 112 -16.61 -10.87 -3.13
CA GLU A 112 -16.11 -11.33 -1.82
C GLU A 112 -16.13 -12.87 -1.66
N ARG A 113 -17.00 -13.57 -2.39
CA ARG A 113 -17.03 -15.04 -2.40
C ARG A 113 -16.07 -15.67 -3.41
N SER A 114 -15.22 -14.87 -4.06
CA SER A 114 -14.21 -15.39 -5.00
C SER A 114 -13.20 -16.28 -4.29
N LYS A 115 -12.69 -17.28 -5.02
CA LYS A 115 -11.67 -18.18 -4.48
C LYS A 115 -10.34 -17.42 -4.33
N ALA A 116 -9.95 -17.15 -3.09
CA ALA A 116 -8.68 -16.49 -2.80
C ALA A 116 -7.48 -17.37 -3.17
N THR A 117 -6.39 -16.73 -3.60
CA THR A 117 -5.08 -17.39 -3.77
C THR A 117 -4.36 -17.56 -2.44
N LYS A 118 -3.30 -18.37 -2.43
CA LYS A 118 -2.45 -18.55 -1.24
C LYS A 118 -1.81 -17.25 -0.75
N SER A 119 -1.54 -16.29 -1.64
CA SER A 119 -0.96 -14.99 -1.31
C SER A 119 -1.99 -13.98 -0.75
N TRP A 120 -3.28 -14.28 -0.92
CA TRP A 120 -4.39 -13.38 -0.58
C TRP A 120 -5.44 -14.02 0.35
N ARG A 121 -5.04 -15.01 1.15
CA ARG A 121 -5.95 -15.59 2.13
C ARG A 121 -6.32 -14.57 3.22
N VAL A 122 -7.55 -14.66 3.73
CA VAL A 122 -8.10 -13.74 4.73
C VAL A 122 -7.37 -13.84 6.08
N ASP A 123 -6.94 -15.04 6.48
CA ASP A 123 -6.14 -15.25 7.70
C ASP A 123 -4.81 -14.47 7.67
N LYS A 124 -4.18 -14.39 6.50
CA LYS A 124 -2.98 -13.56 6.30
C LYS A 124 -3.29 -12.07 6.39
N ALA A 125 -4.47 -11.65 5.94
CA ALA A 125 -4.91 -10.25 6.06
C ALA A 125 -5.05 -9.85 7.53
N GLU A 126 -5.69 -10.70 8.33
CA GLU A 126 -5.83 -10.48 9.78
C GLU A 126 -4.46 -10.42 10.47
N ALA A 127 -3.56 -11.34 10.15
CA ALA A 127 -2.21 -11.34 10.70
C ALA A 127 -1.42 -10.08 10.31
N ALA A 128 -1.49 -9.66 9.05
CA ALA A 128 -0.81 -8.46 8.55
C ALA A 128 -1.34 -7.18 9.20
N LEU A 129 -2.66 -7.07 9.39
CA LEU A 129 -3.26 -5.94 10.11
C LEU A 129 -2.84 -5.92 11.58
N ALA A 130 -2.88 -7.06 12.27
CA ALA A 130 -2.44 -7.15 13.67
C ALA A 130 -0.98 -6.71 13.84
N ALA A 131 -0.11 -7.08 12.89
CA ALA A 131 1.29 -6.64 12.89
C ALA A 131 1.46 -5.14 12.57
N ALA A 132 0.55 -4.55 11.80
CA ALA A 132 0.59 -3.11 11.47
C ALA A 132 0.05 -2.22 12.60
N VAL A 133 -0.79 -2.75 13.49
CA VAL A 133 -1.45 -2.03 14.60
C VAL A 133 -0.67 -2.13 15.93
N VAL A 134 0.61 -2.55 15.91
CA VAL A 134 1.44 -2.56 17.12
C VAL A 134 1.48 -1.14 17.71
N PRO A 135 1.08 -0.94 18.98
CA PRO A 135 0.92 0.39 19.55
C PRO A 135 2.29 1.08 19.54
N ALA A 136 2.30 2.34 19.11
CA ALA A 136 3.40 3.24 19.37
C ALA A 136 3.63 3.25 20.89
N SER A 137 4.70 2.59 21.33
CA SER A 137 5.24 2.68 22.68
C SER A 137 5.85 4.05 22.90
#